data_AF-A0A7W0Z4K7-F1
#
_entry.id   AF-A0A7W0Z4K7-F1
#
_cell.length_a   1.000
_cell.length_b   1.000
_cell.length_c   1.000
_cell.angle_alpha   90.00
_cell.angle_beta   90.00
_cell.angle_gamma   90.00
#
_symmetry.space_group_name_H-M   'P 1'
#
loop_
_entity.id
_entity.type
_entity.pdbx_description
1 polymer ?
#
loop_
_entity_poly.entity_id
_entity_poly.type
_entity_poly.pdbx_seq_one_letter_code
_entity_poly.pdbx_strand_id
1 'polypeptide(L)'
;DAPEQLAETVAAVAAAGATHASGIVLHLRPGAREWWMAWLAREYPALVPRYRELYRGGTYADPAYRALIADRLRDLVRSHQIGAGGDRRSRRVPQAPAPQRQSEQLALL
;
A
#
# COMPACT_ATOMS: atom_id res chain seq x y z
N ASP A 1 3.03 9.25 -11.66
CA ASP A 1 1.71 9.13 -10.98
C ASP A 1 0.61 9.78 -11.81
N ALA A 2 0.74 9.71 -13.13
CA ALA A 2 -0.29 10.24 -14.01
C ALA A 2 -1.57 9.38 -13.88
N PRO A 3 -2.77 9.98 -13.97
CA PRO A 3 -4.02 9.25 -13.90
C PRO A 3 -4.08 8.05 -14.85
N GLU A 4 -3.53 8.18 -16.06
CA GLU A 4 -3.55 7.17 -17.11
C GLU A 4 -2.69 5.96 -16.73
N GLN A 5 -1.50 6.19 -16.19
CA GLN A 5 -0.61 5.13 -15.70
C GLN A 5 -1.25 4.33 -14.55
N LEU A 6 -1.98 5.04 -13.68
CA LEU A 6 -2.70 4.40 -12.57
C LEU A 6 -3.86 3.54 -13.11
N ALA A 7 -4.61 4.07 -14.09
CA ALA A 7 -5.70 3.34 -14.72
C ALA A 7 -5.22 2.08 -15.44
N GLU A 8 -4.14 2.18 -16.22
CA GLU A 8 -3.51 1.04 -16.89
C GLU A 8 -3.07 -0.03 -15.89
N THR A 9 -2.42 0.38 -14.80
CA THR A 9 -1.98 -0.53 -13.74
C THR A 9 -3.17 -1.26 -13.10
N VAL A 10 -4.23 -0.54 -12.73
CA VAL A 10 -5.41 -1.16 -12.11
C VAL A 10 -6.16 -2.07 -13.10
N ALA A 11 -6.24 -1.69 -14.37
CA ALA A 11 -6.82 -2.54 -15.41
C ALA A 11 -6.05 -3.85 -15.57
N ALA A 12 -4.71 -3.81 -15.56
CA ALA A 12 -3.87 -5.00 -15.61
C ALA A 12 -4.08 -5.90 -14.37
N VAL A 13 -4.19 -5.30 -13.18
CA VAL A 13 -4.50 -6.03 -11.94
C VAL A 13 -5.88 -6.70 -12.01
N ALA A 14 -6.90 -6.02 -12.56
CA ALA A 14 -8.21 -6.60 -12.77
C ALA A 14 -8.18 -7.77 -13.77
N ALA A 15 -7.47 -7.62 -14.89
CA ALA A 15 -7.32 -8.65 -15.91
C ALA A 15 -6.62 -9.92 -15.37
N ALA A 16 -5.74 -9.76 -14.38
CA ALA A 16 -5.12 -10.88 -13.66
C ALA A 16 -6.07 -11.62 -12.70
N GLY A 17 -7.33 -11.19 -12.57
CA GLY A 17 -8.33 -11.83 -11.71
C GLY A 17 -8.22 -11.44 -10.23
N ALA A 18 -7.62 -10.29 -9.92
CA ALA A 18 -7.50 -9.84 -8.54
C ALA A 18 -8.87 -9.66 -7.88
N THR A 19 -9.04 -10.25 -6.68
CA THR A 19 -10.25 -10.09 -5.85
C THR A 19 -10.15 -8.91 -4.89
N HIS A 20 -8.95 -8.35 -4.70
CA HIS A 20 -8.70 -7.17 -3.90
C HIS A 20 -7.48 -6.43 -4.44
N ALA A 21 -7.52 -5.09 -4.40
CA ALA A 21 -6.39 -4.24 -4.72
C ALA A 21 -6.35 -3.02 -3.79
N SER A 22 -5.14 -2.67 -3.35
CA SER A 22 -4.86 -1.47 -2.57
C SER A 22 -3.47 -0.95 -2.92
N GLY A 23 -3.18 0.31 -2.56
CA GLY A 23 -1.89 0.93 -2.86
C GLY A 23 -1.53 1.98 -1.82
N ILE A 24 -0.23 2.28 -1.75
CA ILE A 24 0.32 3.32 -0.89
C ILE A 24 1.18 4.28 -1.72
N VAL A 25 1.19 5.55 -1.30
CA VAL A 25 2.22 6.49 -1.75
C VAL A 25 3.53 6.11 -1.04
N LEU A 26 4.64 6.26 -1.76
CA LEU A 26 5.99 5.95 -1.27
C LEU A 26 6.22 6.51 0.14
N HIS A 27 6.81 5.68 1.00
CA HIS A 27 7.06 5.97 2.40
C HIS A 27 8.57 5.99 2.66
N LEU A 28 9.10 7.15 3.07
CA LEU A 28 10.55 7.41 3.14
C LEU A 28 11.01 7.60 4.59
N ARG A 29 11.31 6.50 5.29
CA ARG A 29 11.84 6.58 6.65
C ARG A 29 13.15 7.39 6.72
N PRO A 30 13.53 7.91 7.91
CA PRO A 30 14.86 8.46 8.11
C PRO A 30 15.94 7.48 7.63
N GLY A 31 16.97 7.97 6.95
CA GLY A 31 18.00 7.20 6.25
C GLY A 31 17.63 6.83 4.81
N ALA A 32 16.41 6.34 4.60
CA ALA A 32 15.94 5.98 3.26
C ALA A 32 15.61 7.23 2.42
N ARG A 33 15.10 8.29 3.06
CA ARG A 33 14.78 9.55 2.40
C ARG A 33 16.01 10.19 1.77
N GLU A 34 17.10 10.25 2.51
CA GLU A 34 18.36 10.87 2.12
C GLU A 34 18.95 10.13 0.92
N TRP A 35 18.99 8.80 1.01
CA TRP A 35 19.44 7.95 -0.09
C TRP A 35 18.55 8.10 -1.32
N TRP A 36 17.22 8.06 -1.15
CA TRP A 36 16.26 8.22 -2.25
C TRP A 36 16.42 9.56 -2.95
N MET A 37 16.54 10.65 -2.19
CA MET A 37 16.70 12.00 -2.75
C MET A 37 18.05 12.15 -3.47
N ALA A 38 19.12 11.54 -2.96
CA ALA A 38 20.43 11.53 -3.62
C ALA A 38 20.39 10.76 -4.94
N TRP A 39 19.76 9.58 -4.94
CA TRP A 39 19.54 8.80 -6.16
C TRP A 39 18.65 9.56 -7.16
N LEU A 40 17.54 10.14 -6.70
CA LEU A 40 16.62 10.90 -7.54
C LEU A 40 17.31 12.09 -8.19
N ALA A 41 18.22 12.78 -7.47
CA ALA A 41 18.98 13.89 -8.03
C ALA A 41 19.96 13.47 -9.13
N ARG A 42 20.47 12.23 -9.08
CA ARG A 42 21.38 11.70 -10.10
C ARG A 42 20.63 11.19 -11.33
N GLU A 43 19.59 10.39 -11.12
CA GLU A 43 18.91 9.68 -12.21
C GLU A 43 17.75 10.49 -12.82
N TYR A 44 17.05 11.27 -12.00
CA TYR A 44 15.84 12.00 -12.41
C TYR A 44 15.82 13.43 -11.82
N PRO A 45 16.80 14.28 -12.15
CA PRO A 45 16.98 15.59 -11.53
C PRO A 45 15.73 16.48 -11.62
N ALA A 46 14.95 16.37 -12.70
CA ALA A 46 13.70 17.11 -12.90
C ALA A 46 12.61 16.81 -11.85
N LEU A 47 12.65 15.64 -11.20
CA LEU A 47 11.68 15.26 -10.17
C LEU A 47 12.04 15.77 -8.77
N VAL A 48 13.28 16.20 -8.55
CA VAL A 48 13.76 16.62 -7.23
C VAL A 48 12.91 17.73 -6.60
N PRO A 49 12.55 18.82 -7.31
CA PRO A 49 11.73 19.88 -6.71
C PRO A 49 10.37 19.36 -6.21
N ARG A 50 9.70 18.54 -7.03
CA ARG A 50 8.41 17.94 -6.70
C ARG A 50 8.52 17.02 -5.48
N TYR A 51 9.53 16.15 -5.43
CA TYR A 51 9.70 15.23 -4.30
C TYR A 51 10.11 15.95 -3.02
N ARG A 52 10.91 17.02 -3.09
CA ARG A 52 11.22 17.85 -1.93
C ARG A 52 9.96 18.47 -1.33
N GLU A 53 9.08 18.98 -2.18
CA GLU A 53 7.80 19.54 -1.74
C GLU A 53 6.90 18.46 -1.12
N LEU A 54 6.71 17.35 -1.83
CA LEU A 54 5.86 16.25 -1.37
C LEU A 54 6.34 15.69 -0.01
N TYR A 55 7.65 15.57 0.21
CA TYR A 55 8.20 14.97 1.43
C TYR A 55 8.74 15.99 2.43
N ARG A 56 8.34 17.27 2.33
CA ARG A 56 8.80 18.32 3.26
C ARG A 56 8.54 17.96 4.73
N GLY A 57 7.41 17.30 5.01
CA GLY A 57 6.98 16.87 6.35
C GLY A 57 7.62 15.59 6.87
N GLY A 58 8.60 15.00 6.16
CA GLY A 58 9.31 13.82 6.62
C GLY A 58 8.94 12.56 5.84
N THR A 59 8.47 11.56 6.57
CA THR A 59 8.39 10.18 6.08
C THR A 59 7.27 9.95 5.06
N TYR A 60 6.15 10.61 5.27
CA TYR A 60 5.00 10.53 4.39
C TYR A 60 5.01 11.69 3.40
N ALA A 61 4.49 11.44 2.20
CA ALA A 61 4.16 12.51 1.28
C ALA A 61 3.05 13.41 1.87
N ASP A 62 2.91 14.61 1.31
CA ASP A 62 1.89 15.58 1.69
C ASP A 62 0.51 14.92 1.82
N PRO A 63 -0.23 15.18 2.91
CA PRO A 63 -1.51 14.50 3.16
C PRO A 63 -2.54 14.67 2.04
N ALA A 64 -2.61 15.84 1.41
CA ALA A 64 -3.55 16.11 0.33
C ALA A 64 -3.21 15.28 -0.91
N TYR A 65 -1.92 15.15 -1.21
CA TYR A 65 -1.45 14.30 -2.29
C TYR A 65 -1.74 12.81 -2.03
N ARG A 66 -1.55 12.34 -0.79
CA ARG A 66 -1.91 10.96 -0.41
C ARG A 66 -3.39 10.69 -0.57
N ALA A 67 -4.25 11.62 -0.14
CA ALA A 67 -5.69 11.52 -0.30
C ALA A 67 -6.06 11.46 -1.79
N LEU A 68 -5.52 12.35 -2.62
CA LEU A 68 -5.77 12.37 -4.07
C LEU A 68 -5.46 11.02 -4.73
N ILE A 69 -4.30 10.42 -4.43
CA ILE A 69 -3.93 9.12 -5.00
C ILE A 69 -4.83 8.00 -4.46
N ALA A 70 -5.14 8.01 -3.17
CA ALA A 70 -6.01 7.02 -2.56
C ALA A 70 -7.43 7.07 -3.16
N ASP A 71 -7.95 8.27 -3.43
CA ASP A 71 -9.28 8.47 -4.01
C ASP A 71 -9.33 7.92 -5.44
N ARG A 72 -8.35 8.29 -6.27
CA ARG A 72 -8.22 7.76 -7.64
C ARG A 72 -8.12 6.23 -7.67
N LEU A 73 -7.32 5.65 -6.78
CA LEU A 73 -7.21 4.19 -6.65
C LEU A 73 -8.57 3.57 -6.29
N ARG A 74 -9.30 4.12 -5.32
CA ARG A 74 -10.61 3.59 -4.92
C ARG A 74 -11.61 3.65 -6.07
N ASP A 75 -11.61 4.71 -6.85
CA ASP A 75 -12.53 4.86 -7.98
C ASP A 75 -12.21 3.86 -9.09
N LEU A 76 -10.93 3.67 -9.43
CA LEU A 76 -10.49 2.68 -10.42
C LEU A 76 -10.78 1.24 -9.97
N VAL A 77 -10.47 0.90 -8.71
CA VAL A 77 -10.76 -0.43 -8.15
C VAL A 77 -12.26 -0.72 -8.20
N ARG A 78 -13.10 0.28 -7.90
CA ARG A 78 -14.55 0.18 -8.01
C ARG A 78 -15.02 0.01 -9.46
N SER A 79 -14.49 0.80 -10.40
CA SER A 79 -14.91 0.74 -11.81
C SER A 79 -14.57 -0.61 -12.46
N HIS A 80 -13.47 -1.25 -12.03
CA HIS A 80 -13.09 -2.58 -12.47
C HIS A 80 -13.71 -3.72 -11.65
N GLN A 81 -14.64 -3.42 -10.73
CA GLN A 81 -15.33 -4.40 -9.89
C GLN A 81 -14.41 -5.33 -9.07
N ILE A 82 -13.17 -4.90 -8.83
CA ILE A 82 -12.21 -5.62 -7.99
C ILE A 82 -12.75 -5.62 -6.55
N GLY A 83 -13.13 -6.79 -6.05
CA GLY A 83 -13.74 -6.95 -4.72
C GLY A 83 -15.26 -6.87 -4.67
N ALA A 84 -15.95 -6.70 -5.81
CA ALA A 84 -17.41 -6.78 -5.89
C ALA A 84 -17.92 -8.23 -5.77
N GLY A 85 -17.10 -9.22 -6.12
CA GLY A 85 -17.42 -10.66 -6.09
C GLY A 85 -17.15 -11.37 -4.76
N GLY A 86 -16.77 -10.64 -3.71
CA GLY A 86 -16.57 -11.20 -2.39
C GLY A 86 -17.92 -11.54 -1.75
N ASP A 87 -18.45 -12.73 -2.04
CA ASP A 87 -19.49 -13.35 -1.22
C ASP A 87 -19.08 -13.18 0.25
N ARG A 88 -19.90 -12.43 1.01
CA ARG A 88 -19.69 -12.16 2.44
C ARG A 88 -19.55 -13.46 3.25
N ARG A 89 -19.85 -14.63 2.67
CA ARG A 89 -19.60 -15.97 3.24
C ARG A 89 -18.11 -16.35 3.37
N SER A 90 -17.22 -15.77 2.57
CA SER A 90 -15.78 -16.10 2.62
C SER A 90 -15.02 -15.44 3.78
N ARG A 91 -15.65 -14.54 4.55
CA ARG A 91 -15.08 -13.94 5.77
C ARG A 91 -15.20 -14.83 7.02
N ARG A 92 -15.84 -16.00 6.94
CA ARG A 92 -15.73 -17.02 7.99
C ARG A 92 -14.43 -17.79 7.80
N VAL A 93 -13.35 -17.26 8.35
CA VAL A 93 -12.25 -18.14 8.77
C VAL A 93 -12.84 -19.07 9.83
N PRO A 94 -12.81 -20.41 9.66
CA PRO A 94 -13.13 -21.31 10.76
C PRO A 94 -12.19 -20.96 11.91
N GLN A 95 -12.74 -20.50 13.03
CA GLN A 95 -11.96 -20.28 14.23
C GLN A 95 -11.46 -21.66 14.66
N ALA A 96 -10.18 -21.96 14.38
CA ALA A 96 -9.56 -23.16 14.91
C ALA A 96 -9.66 -23.09 16.45
N PRO A 97 -10.14 -24.14 17.13
CA PRO A 97 -10.16 -24.15 18.59
C PRO A 97 -8.75 -23.91 19.11
N ALA A 98 -8.60 -22.96 20.03
CA ALA A 98 -7.31 -22.61 20.61
C ALA A 98 -6.64 -23.85 21.21
N PRO A 99 -5.35 -24.12 20.94
CA PRO A 99 -4.65 -25.18 21.64
C PRO A 99 -4.60 -24.83 23.13
N GLN A 100 -5.20 -25.68 23.96
CA GLN A 100 -5.04 -25.64 25.40
C GLN A 100 -3.57 -25.93 25.70
N ARG A 101 -2.76 -24.89 25.91
CA ARG A 101 -1.42 -25.03 26.45
C ARG A 101 -1.57 -25.50 27.90
N GLN A 102 -1.51 -26.81 28.11
CA GLN A 102 -1.23 -27.37 29.43
C GLN A 102 0.15 -26.86 29.84
N SER A 103 0.15 -25.93 30.80
CA SER A 103 1.35 -25.44 31.44
C SER A 103 1.87 -26.51 32.39
N GLU A 104 2.73 -27.39 31.89
CA GLU A 104 3.60 -28.19 32.75
C GLU A 104 4.73 -27.27 33.24
N GLN A 105 4.54 -26.68 34.43
CA GLN A 105 5.63 -26.07 35.18
C GLN A 105 6.61 -27.18 35.58
N LEU A 106 7.72 -27.29 34.88
CA LEU A 106 8.89 -28.00 35.38
C LEU A 106 9.47 -27.20 36.55
N ALA A 107 9.19 -27.67 37.76
CA ALA A 107 9.95 -27.28 38.93
C ALA A 107 11.40 -27.75 38.73
N LEU A 108 12.33 -26.81 38.65
CA LEU A 108 13.76 -27.12 38.77
C LEU A 108 14.01 -27.59 40.21
N LEU A 109 14.55 -28.80 40.33
CA LEU A 109 15.28 -29.29 41.50
C LEU A 109 16.74 -28.81 41.43
#